data_AF-A3JTV2-F1
#
_entry.id   AF-A3JTV2-F1
#
_cell.length_a   1.000
_cell.length_b   1.000
_cell.length_c   1.000
_cell.angle_alpha   90.00
_cell.angle_beta   90.00
_cell.angle_gamma   90.00
#
_symmetry.space_group_name_H-M   'P 1'
#
loop_
_entity.id
_entity.type
_entity.pdbx_description
1 polymer ?
#
loop_
_entity_poly.entity_id
_entity_poly.type
_entity_poly.pdbx_seq_one_letter_code
_entity_poly.pdbx_strand_id
1 'polypeptide(L)'
;MKPIVHKTPAPGWVGGFEESNPDFAYPKPDLSSLKMLDNLANINLLDRQQAVLWPEFSWETQKDEADKKLCFQMFDPDISRLGYTNEGRVYSIICPQQGTASASIGALNVEVTVTGNRGWANETDKSIAADMTVRPKIWFSPGADQNWIVSKIWDKFASSDRPFPSDKANAMELNTYNAGQPDNPIFVLNKGESTGFPIPDFARHPDEAWSVGHLSVEIGAPISKGDPVVDEFNKLVMEAFNLAAGNMLQEGNVLCWNVWFEAPQIVDRDEWADHAEMWRKSIDADHGSPDGPGTDPRYYNGDKFVASEALKEREEAKFLAFIKDHFGGGI
;
A
#
# COMPACT_ATOMS: atom_id res chain seq x y z
N MET A 1 -6.87 -19.44 7.23
CA MET A 1 -5.86 -20.44 7.66
C MET A 1 -4.72 -19.65 8.31
N LYS A 2 -4.10 -20.10 9.41
CA LYS A 2 -2.94 -19.36 9.96
C LYS A 2 -1.75 -19.52 8.99
N PRO A 3 -1.02 -18.44 8.65
CA PRO A 3 0.16 -18.56 7.81
C PRO A 3 1.21 -19.47 8.46
N ILE A 4 1.93 -20.23 7.65
CA ILE A 4 3.09 -20.98 8.12
C ILE A 4 4.19 -19.96 8.42
N VAL A 5 4.71 -19.96 9.64
CA VAL A 5 5.77 -19.04 10.05
C VAL A 5 7.10 -19.77 9.99
N HIS A 6 7.96 -19.41 9.04
CA HIS A 6 9.33 -19.93 9.01
C HIS A 6 10.22 -19.19 10.01
N LYS A 7 10.82 -19.93 10.96
CA LYS A 7 11.72 -19.37 11.99
C LYS A 7 13.21 -19.59 11.71
N THR A 8 13.53 -20.46 10.76
CA THR A 8 14.91 -20.81 10.41
C THR A 8 15.15 -20.46 8.94
N PRO A 9 16.21 -19.69 8.62
CA PRO A 9 16.51 -19.35 7.24
C PRO A 9 16.91 -20.61 6.47
N ALA A 10 16.50 -20.68 5.21
CA ALA A 10 16.94 -21.72 4.30
C ALA A 10 18.48 -21.68 4.11
N PRO A 11 19.15 -22.81 3.86
CA PRO A 11 20.59 -22.81 3.61
C PRO A 11 20.96 -22.05 2.32
N GLY A 12 22.26 -21.85 2.09
CA GLY A 12 22.77 -21.26 0.84
C GLY A 12 23.01 -19.74 0.87
N TRP A 13 22.84 -19.10 2.03
CA TRP A 13 23.24 -17.71 2.22
C TRP A 13 24.75 -17.52 2.02
N VAL A 14 25.13 -16.55 1.18
CA VAL A 14 26.53 -16.16 0.91
C VAL A 14 26.84 -14.83 1.59
N GLY A 15 25.95 -13.84 1.43
CA GLY A 15 26.10 -12.50 1.96
C GLY A 15 27.22 -11.65 1.33
N GLY A 16 27.50 -10.51 1.96
CA GLY A 16 28.59 -9.61 1.59
C GLY A 16 28.23 -8.53 0.57
N PHE A 17 27.00 -8.48 0.04
CA PHE A 17 26.62 -7.40 -0.87
C PHE A 17 26.65 -6.04 -0.18
N GLU A 18 26.20 -5.91 1.08
CA GLU A 18 26.29 -4.63 1.77
C GLU A 18 27.73 -4.15 2.02
N GLU A 19 28.69 -5.05 2.06
CA GLU A 19 30.12 -4.73 2.23
C GLU A 19 30.78 -4.24 0.92
N SER A 20 30.10 -4.40 -0.22
CA SER A 20 30.62 -4.01 -1.53
C SER A 20 30.80 -2.50 -1.70
N ASN A 21 30.13 -1.69 -0.86
CA ASN A 21 30.29 -0.24 -0.79
C ASN A 21 30.14 0.23 0.67
N PRO A 22 31.13 0.94 1.26
CA PRO A 22 31.02 1.45 2.63
C PRO A 22 29.83 2.38 2.88
N ASP A 23 29.30 3.04 1.85
CA ASP A 23 28.11 3.90 1.95
C ASP A 23 26.83 3.11 2.27
N PHE A 24 26.82 1.79 2.07
CA PHE A 24 25.67 0.94 2.37
C PHE A 24 25.52 0.62 3.86
N ALA A 25 26.53 0.93 4.68
CA ALA A 25 26.53 0.59 6.09
C ALA A 25 25.52 1.42 6.91
N TYR A 26 24.94 0.77 7.92
CA TYR A 26 24.24 1.46 8.99
C TYR A 26 25.18 2.41 9.75
N PRO A 27 24.67 3.51 10.35
CA PRO A 27 23.27 3.79 10.69
C PRO A 27 22.44 4.48 9.59
N LYS A 28 23.06 4.93 8.50
CA LYS A 28 22.38 5.69 7.44
C LYS A 28 22.84 5.20 6.06
N PRO A 29 22.34 4.03 5.61
CA PRO A 29 22.68 3.50 4.30
C PRO A 29 22.36 4.50 3.18
N ASP A 30 23.30 4.73 2.27
CA ASP A 30 23.12 5.50 1.05
C ASP A 30 23.22 4.58 -0.17
N LEU A 31 22.06 4.34 -0.80
CA LEU A 31 21.94 3.46 -1.95
C LEU A 31 22.04 4.22 -3.28
N SER A 32 22.38 5.51 -3.28
CA SER A 32 22.39 6.38 -4.46
C SER A 32 23.30 5.90 -5.60
N SER A 33 24.40 5.21 -5.25
CA SER A 33 25.32 4.58 -6.22
C SER A 33 24.69 3.41 -6.99
N LEU A 34 23.58 2.85 -6.49
CA LEU A 34 22.85 1.77 -7.13
C LEU A 34 21.78 2.35 -8.05
N LYS A 35 21.71 1.80 -9.27
CA LYS A 35 20.63 2.11 -10.20
C LYS A 35 19.28 1.67 -9.61
N MET A 36 18.28 2.55 -9.69
CA MET A 36 16.87 2.18 -9.47
C MET A 36 16.42 1.29 -10.63
N LEU A 37 16.17 0.02 -10.35
CA LEU A 37 15.80 -0.98 -11.35
C LEU A 37 14.28 -1.14 -11.40
N ASP A 38 13.76 -1.54 -12.55
CA ASP A 38 12.37 -1.97 -12.67
C ASP A 38 12.12 -3.21 -11.82
N ASN A 39 11.00 -3.20 -11.10
CA ASN A 39 10.69 -4.18 -10.06
C ASN A 39 10.36 -5.58 -10.57
N LEU A 40 9.85 -5.69 -11.80
CA LEU A 40 9.43 -6.96 -12.38
C LEU A 40 10.46 -7.50 -13.37
N ALA A 41 11.33 -6.64 -13.90
CA ALA A 41 12.33 -7.01 -14.91
C ALA A 41 13.42 -7.99 -14.41
N ASN A 42 13.58 -8.18 -13.09
CA ASN A 42 14.71 -8.89 -12.49
C ASN A 42 14.30 -10.08 -11.61
N ILE A 43 13.07 -10.59 -11.75
CA ILE A 43 12.57 -11.74 -10.96
C ILE A 43 13.44 -13.00 -11.18
N ASN A 44 14.03 -13.15 -12.37
CA ASN A 44 14.93 -14.27 -12.69
C ASN A 44 16.25 -14.26 -11.90
N LEU A 45 16.60 -13.13 -11.25
CA LEU A 45 17.81 -13.00 -10.45
C LEU A 45 17.58 -13.36 -8.97
N LEU A 46 16.34 -13.55 -8.55
CA LEU A 46 16.03 -13.85 -7.16
C LEU A 46 16.52 -15.26 -6.83
N ASP A 47 17.18 -15.43 -5.69
CA ASP A 47 17.48 -16.75 -5.12
C ASP A 47 16.77 -16.96 -3.78
N ARG A 48 16.44 -15.85 -3.11
CA ARG A 48 15.95 -15.81 -1.74
C ARG A 48 14.77 -14.85 -1.64
N GLN A 49 13.88 -15.14 -0.71
CA GLN A 49 12.74 -14.29 -0.40
C GLN A 49 12.49 -14.20 1.10
N GLN A 50 11.91 -13.08 1.53
CA GLN A 50 11.32 -12.92 2.86
C GLN A 50 9.89 -12.44 2.72
N ALA A 51 8.94 -13.26 3.14
CA ALA A 51 7.55 -12.83 3.28
C ALA A 51 7.37 -11.92 4.50
N VAL A 52 6.44 -10.97 4.38
CA VAL A 52 5.98 -10.13 5.48
C VAL A 52 4.70 -10.74 6.03
N LEU A 53 4.78 -11.35 7.21
CA LEU A 53 3.62 -12.02 7.82
C LEU A 53 2.78 -11.08 8.66
N TRP A 54 3.36 -9.98 9.16
CA TRP A 54 2.61 -8.93 9.83
C TRP A 54 2.98 -7.59 9.21
N PRO A 55 2.30 -7.20 8.12
CA PRO A 55 2.44 -5.86 7.56
C PRO A 55 1.58 -4.89 8.38
N GLU A 56 2.19 -4.19 9.34
CA GLU A 56 1.51 -3.32 10.30
C GLU A 56 1.56 -1.86 9.85
N PHE A 57 0.39 -1.31 9.56
CA PHE A 57 0.20 0.05 9.06
C PHE A 57 -0.22 0.97 10.17
N SER A 58 0.25 2.21 10.12
CA SER A 58 -0.27 3.28 10.94
C SER A 58 -0.37 4.61 10.21
N TRP A 59 -1.39 5.39 10.57
CA TRP A 59 -1.64 6.72 10.01
C TRP A 59 -2.43 7.60 10.98
N GLU A 60 -2.40 8.91 10.73
CA GLU A 60 -3.20 9.88 11.47
C GLU A 60 -4.62 9.95 10.88
N THR A 61 -5.63 9.64 11.69
CA THR A 61 -7.05 9.71 11.25
C THR A 61 -7.63 11.11 11.23
N GLN A 62 -6.95 12.03 11.91
CA GLN A 62 -7.34 13.43 12.10
C GLN A 62 -6.09 14.30 11.96
N LYS A 63 -5.46 14.26 10.78
CA LYS A 63 -4.16 14.90 10.52
C LYS A 63 -4.13 16.39 10.91
N ASP A 64 -5.21 17.10 10.64
CA ASP A 64 -5.31 18.56 10.81
C ASP A 64 -5.82 18.97 12.21
N GLU A 65 -6.11 18.01 13.09
CA GLU A 65 -6.60 18.26 14.44
C GLU A 65 -5.44 18.34 15.46
N ALA A 66 -5.68 19.05 16.56
CA ALA A 66 -4.68 19.17 17.63
C ALA A 66 -4.43 17.85 18.38
N ASP A 67 -5.48 17.02 18.51
CA ASP A 67 -5.41 15.67 19.09
C ASP A 67 -5.44 14.63 17.98
N LYS A 68 -4.28 14.43 17.35
CA LYS A 68 -4.17 13.50 16.23
C LYS A 68 -4.33 12.06 16.72
N LYS A 69 -5.40 11.40 16.25
CA LYS A 69 -5.64 9.99 16.57
C LYS A 69 -4.93 9.07 15.58
N LEU A 70 -4.05 8.23 16.09
CA LEU A 70 -3.38 7.20 15.31
C LEU A 70 -4.27 5.97 15.17
N CYS A 71 -4.38 5.47 13.94
CA CYS A 71 -5.00 4.21 13.64
C CYS A 71 -3.94 3.20 13.21
N PHE A 72 -4.20 1.93 13.50
CA PHE A 72 -3.35 0.79 13.25
C PHE A 72 -4.16 -0.30 12.58
N GLN A 73 -3.59 -0.89 11.52
CA GLN A 73 -4.19 -2.01 10.82
C GLN A 73 -3.11 -2.96 10.35
N MET A 74 -3.26 -4.24 10.66
CA MET A 74 -2.46 -5.30 10.05
C MET A 74 -3.13 -5.72 8.75
N PHE A 75 -2.44 -5.59 7.63
CA PHE A 75 -2.93 -6.11 6.35
C PHE A 75 -2.73 -7.63 6.30
N ASP A 76 -3.20 -8.26 5.23
CA ASP A 76 -3.11 -9.70 5.11
C ASP A 76 -1.65 -10.20 5.19
N PRO A 77 -1.39 -11.25 5.99
CA PRO A 77 -0.10 -11.89 6.00
C PRO A 77 0.31 -12.37 4.61
N ASP A 78 1.61 -12.26 4.33
CA ASP A 78 2.21 -12.64 3.05
C ASP A 78 1.66 -11.85 1.85
N ILE A 79 1.10 -10.65 2.06
CA ILE A 79 0.75 -9.75 0.95
C ILE A 79 1.95 -8.97 0.40
N SER A 80 3.08 -9.02 1.10
CA SER A 80 4.29 -8.27 0.78
C SER A 80 5.52 -9.14 0.96
N ARG A 81 6.52 -8.95 0.09
CA ARG A 81 7.73 -9.77 0.07
C ARG A 81 8.95 -8.97 -0.35
N LEU A 82 10.12 -9.37 0.15
CA LEU A 82 11.44 -8.88 -0.28
C LEU A 82 12.18 -9.99 -1.02
N GLY A 83 12.61 -9.76 -2.26
CA GLY A 83 13.31 -10.73 -3.10
C GLY A 83 14.73 -10.28 -3.43
N TYR A 84 15.70 -11.18 -3.23
CA TYR A 84 17.13 -10.88 -3.39
C TYR A 84 17.99 -12.11 -3.77
N THR A 85 19.26 -11.87 -4.10
CA THR A 85 20.25 -12.93 -4.43
C THR A 85 20.84 -13.59 -3.18
N ASN A 86 21.63 -14.66 -3.34
CA ASN A 86 22.34 -15.26 -2.20
C ASN A 86 23.39 -14.35 -1.54
N GLU A 87 23.92 -13.36 -2.25
CA GLU A 87 24.86 -12.35 -1.71
C GLU A 87 24.14 -11.22 -0.98
N GLY A 88 22.81 -11.10 -1.15
CA GLY A 88 22.00 -10.07 -0.50
C GLY A 88 21.55 -8.94 -1.39
N ARG A 89 21.70 -9.00 -2.72
CA ARG A 89 21.24 -7.90 -3.60
C ARG A 89 19.73 -7.94 -3.80
N VAL A 90 19.02 -6.89 -3.42
CA VAL A 90 17.57 -6.74 -3.69
C VAL A 90 17.33 -6.40 -5.16
N TYR A 91 16.36 -7.11 -5.75
CA TYR A 91 15.93 -6.93 -7.15
C TYR A 91 14.42 -6.83 -7.32
N SER A 92 13.62 -7.29 -6.35
CA SER A 92 12.17 -7.22 -6.42
C SER A 92 11.57 -7.06 -5.03
N ILE A 93 10.56 -6.20 -4.93
CA ILE A 93 9.79 -5.94 -3.72
C ILE A 93 8.32 -6.04 -4.10
N ILE A 94 7.55 -6.85 -3.39
CA ILE A 94 6.10 -6.91 -3.51
C ILE A 94 5.53 -6.02 -2.40
N CYS A 95 4.78 -4.99 -2.81
CA CYS A 95 4.00 -4.15 -1.91
C CYS A 95 2.55 -4.66 -1.82
N PRO A 96 1.85 -4.32 -0.73
CA PRO A 96 0.48 -4.73 -0.48
C PRO A 96 -0.49 -4.16 -1.51
N GLN A 97 -1.61 -4.86 -1.66
CA GLN A 97 -2.77 -4.44 -2.41
C GLN A 97 -3.96 -4.51 -1.48
N GLN A 98 -4.83 -3.48 -1.47
CA GLN A 98 -5.92 -3.41 -0.51
C GLN A 98 -7.21 -3.00 -1.20
N GLY A 99 -8.24 -3.83 -1.08
CA GLY A 99 -9.62 -3.42 -1.35
C GLY A 99 -10.15 -2.64 -0.16
N THR A 100 -10.77 -1.48 -0.40
CA THR A 100 -11.63 -0.82 0.60
C THR A 100 -13.06 -0.76 0.10
N ALA A 101 -14.02 -0.60 1.01
CA ALA A 101 -15.38 -0.29 0.65
C ALA A 101 -15.78 1.03 1.27
N SER A 102 -16.24 1.97 0.44
CA SER A 102 -16.95 3.15 0.93
C SER A 102 -18.43 2.81 1.06
N ALA A 103 -19.02 3.18 2.20
CA ALA A 103 -20.46 3.01 2.41
C ALA A 103 -21.30 3.84 1.43
N SER A 104 -20.74 4.93 0.88
CA SER A 104 -21.41 5.88 -0.01
C SER A 104 -21.37 5.43 -1.47
N ILE A 105 -20.22 4.92 -1.93
CA ILE A 105 -19.94 4.66 -3.36
C ILE A 105 -19.47 3.22 -3.64
N GLY A 106 -19.71 2.29 -2.74
CA GLY A 106 -19.38 0.88 -2.96
C GLY A 106 -17.89 0.58 -2.87
N ALA A 107 -17.48 -0.53 -3.50
CA ALA A 107 -16.14 -1.07 -3.41
C ALA A 107 -15.15 -0.32 -4.31
N LEU A 108 -14.00 0.02 -3.73
CA LEU A 108 -12.87 0.64 -4.40
C LEU A 108 -11.64 -0.26 -4.22
N ASN A 109 -10.96 -0.53 -5.31
CA ASN A 109 -9.69 -1.23 -5.31
C ASN A 109 -8.56 -0.21 -5.16
N VAL A 110 -7.64 -0.46 -4.22
CA VAL A 110 -6.38 0.28 -4.10
C VAL A 110 -5.21 -0.67 -4.31
N GLU A 111 -4.40 -0.41 -5.32
CA GLU A 111 -3.19 -1.16 -5.58
C GLU A 111 -1.97 -0.28 -5.43
N VAL A 112 -1.01 -0.71 -4.62
CA VAL A 112 0.28 -0.06 -4.51
C VAL A 112 1.30 -0.86 -5.33
N THR A 113 1.60 -0.39 -6.53
CA THR A 113 2.62 -1.03 -7.38
C THR A 113 3.99 -0.43 -7.12
N VAL A 114 4.97 -1.27 -6.78
CA VAL A 114 6.39 -0.87 -6.81
C VAL A 114 6.82 -0.74 -8.28
N THR A 115 7.22 0.48 -8.66
CA THR A 115 7.69 0.79 -10.01
C THR A 115 9.21 0.69 -10.14
N GLY A 116 9.93 0.76 -9.02
CA GLY A 116 11.35 0.51 -9.02
C GLY A 116 11.92 0.29 -7.64
N ASN A 117 13.04 -0.42 -7.57
CA ASN A 117 13.73 -0.74 -6.33
C ASN A 117 15.26 -0.71 -6.48
N ARG A 118 15.93 -0.65 -5.33
CA ARG A 118 17.33 -0.99 -5.12
C ARG A 118 17.55 -1.27 -3.64
N GLY A 119 18.52 -2.11 -3.29
CA GLY A 119 18.81 -2.35 -1.89
C GLY A 119 19.62 -3.59 -1.64
N TRP A 120 19.67 -3.96 -0.37
CA TRP A 120 20.34 -5.14 0.12
C TRP A 120 19.66 -5.73 1.36
N ALA A 121 19.90 -7.01 1.61
CA ALA A 121 19.50 -7.73 2.80
C ALA A 121 20.70 -8.51 3.35
N ASN A 122 20.82 -8.62 4.67
CA ASN A 122 21.81 -9.45 5.36
C ASN A 122 21.12 -10.39 6.36
N GLU A 123 21.21 -11.69 6.11
CA GLU A 123 20.58 -12.71 6.95
C GLU A 123 21.37 -13.01 8.24
N THR A 124 22.66 -12.72 8.26
CA THR A 124 23.56 -12.96 9.39
C THR A 124 23.21 -12.05 10.57
N ASP A 125 23.04 -10.75 10.32
CA ASP A 125 22.74 -9.76 11.35
C ASP A 125 21.28 -9.25 11.29
N LYS A 126 20.51 -9.80 10.35
CA LYS A 126 19.10 -9.53 10.11
C LYS A 126 18.82 -8.06 9.75
N SER A 127 19.78 -7.39 9.13
CA SER A 127 19.60 -6.04 8.61
C SER A 127 19.14 -6.05 7.16
N ILE A 128 18.45 -4.99 6.77
CA ILE A 128 17.97 -4.76 5.41
C ILE A 128 18.06 -3.26 5.14
N ALA A 129 18.29 -2.85 3.90
CA ALA A 129 18.08 -1.47 3.47
C ALA A 129 17.64 -1.46 2.03
N ALA A 130 16.54 -0.78 1.72
CA ALA A 130 16.07 -0.67 0.35
C ALA A 130 15.43 0.68 0.07
N ASP A 131 15.58 1.14 -1.16
CA ASP A 131 14.84 2.25 -1.71
C ASP A 131 13.81 1.73 -2.70
N MET A 132 12.64 2.36 -2.72
CA MET A 132 11.59 2.01 -3.67
C MET A 132 10.82 3.23 -4.14
N THR A 133 10.26 3.12 -5.35
CA THR A 133 9.26 4.04 -5.87
C THR A 133 7.95 3.27 -6.03
N VAL A 134 6.83 3.87 -5.66
CA VAL A 134 5.51 3.25 -5.85
C VAL A 134 4.58 4.19 -6.61
N ARG A 135 3.53 3.59 -7.17
CA ARG A 135 2.44 4.31 -7.83
C ARG A 135 1.12 3.71 -7.38
N PRO A 136 0.43 4.33 -6.41
CA PRO A 136 -0.90 3.90 -5.99
C PRO A 136 -1.89 4.11 -7.13
N LYS A 137 -2.75 3.11 -7.35
CA LYS A 137 -3.86 3.13 -8.30
C LYS A 137 -5.17 2.87 -7.58
N ILE A 138 -6.21 3.64 -7.92
CA ILE A 138 -7.54 3.54 -7.32
C ILE A 138 -8.58 3.45 -8.43
N TRP A 139 -9.43 2.43 -8.39
CA TRP A 139 -10.56 2.23 -9.31
C TRP A 139 -11.73 1.57 -8.62
N PHE A 140 -12.91 1.63 -9.23
CA PHE A 140 -14.08 0.90 -8.74
C PHE A 140 -13.96 -0.60 -9.04
N SER A 141 -14.29 -1.43 -8.06
CA SER A 141 -14.41 -2.88 -8.28
C SER A 141 -15.60 -3.17 -9.20
N PRO A 142 -15.60 -4.27 -9.97
CA PRO A 142 -16.68 -4.59 -10.92
C PRO A 142 -18.11 -4.56 -10.35
N GLY A 143 -18.29 -4.88 -9.07
CA GLY A 143 -19.56 -4.95 -8.35
C GLY A 143 -19.91 -3.66 -7.59
N ALA A 144 -19.12 -2.61 -7.74
CA ALA A 144 -19.45 -1.29 -7.21
C ALA A 144 -20.76 -0.76 -7.81
N ASP A 145 -21.12 -1.16 -9.03
CA ASP A 145 -22.36 -0.80 -9.72
C ASP A 145 -23.64 -1.33 -9.02
N GLN A 146 -23.52 -2.27 -8.08
CA GLN A 146 -24.63 -2.71 -7.25
C GLN A 146 -25.12 -1.61 -6.30
N ASN A 147 -24.28 -0.61 -6.00
CA ASN A 147 -24.69 0.60 -5.29
C ASN A 147 -25.50 1.52 -6.22
N TRP A 148 -26.67 1.97 -5.77
CA TRP A 148 -27.59 2.74 -6.62
C TRP A 148 -27.02 4.08 -7.12
N ILE A 149 -26.16 4.75 -6.35
CA ILE A 149 -25.49 5.99 -6.77
C ILE A 149 -24.47 5.65 -7.86
N VAL A 150 -23.66 4.63 -7.61
CA VAL A 150 -22.63 4.18 -8.56
C VAL A 150 -23.26 3.70 -9.84
N SER A 151 -24.33 2.90 -9.80
CA SER A 151 -25.08 2.46 -10.98
C SER A 151 -25.48 3.62 -11.90
N LYS A 152 -26.03 4.70 -11.31
CA LYS A 152 -26.42 5.91 -12.07
C LYS A 152 -25.23 6.62 -12.70
N ILE A 153 -24.07 6.59 -12.04
CA ILE A 153 -22.82 7.16 -12.55
C ILE A 153 -22.19 6.21 -13.59
N TRP A 154 -22.31 4.89 -13.41
CA TRP A 154 -21.71 3.85 -14.22
C TRP A 154 -22.25 3.85 -15.64
N ASP A 155 -23.57 3.97 -15.80
CA ASP A 155 -24.20 4.14 -17.11
C ASP A 155 -23.67 5.39 -17.82
N LYS A 156 -23.38 6.46 -17.06
CA LYS A 156 -22.81 7.70 -17.61
C LYS A 156 -21.35 7.53 -17.99
N PHE A 157 -20.55 6.84 -17.18
CA PHE A 157 -19.18 6.46 -17.48
C PHE A 157 -19.10 5.64 -18.77
N ALA A 158 -19.87 4.56 -18.84
CA ALA A 158 -19.93 3.67 -20.00
C ALA A 158 -20.43 4.40 -21.26
N SER A 159 -21.28 5.42 -21.11
CA SER A 159 -21.76 6.24 -22.23
C SER A 159 -20.83 7.41 -22.62
N SER A 160 -19.74 7.62 -21.89
CA SER A 160 -18.78 8.71 -22.11
C SER A 160 -17.43 8.19 -22.58
N ASP A 161 -16.77 8.86 -23.52
CA ASP A 161 -15.40 8.54 -23.94
C ASP A 161 -14.34 9.09 -22.94
N ARG A 162 -14.72 9.35 -21.68
CA ARG A 162 -13.87 9.98 -20.67
C ARG A 162 -13.20 8.92 -19.77
N PRO A 163 -11.94 9.13 -19.34
CA PRO A 163 -11.17 8.14 -18.58
C PRO A 163 -11.55 8.12 -17.08
N PHE A 164 -12.82 7.91 -16.76
CA PHE A 164 -13.27 7.72 -15.37
C PHE A 164 -12.69 6.42 -14.78
N PRO A 165 -12.41 6.36 -13.46
CA PRO A 165 -11.74 5.23 -12.82
C PRO A 165 -12.67 4.02 -12.60
N SER A 166 -13.43 3.65 -13.63
CA SER A 166 -14.34 2.50 -13.67
C SER A 166 -13.62 1.16 -13.85
N ASP A 167 -12.34 1.20 -14.24
CA ASP A 167 -11.49 0.03 -14.36
C ASP A 167 -10.03 0.40 -14.04
N LYS A 168 -9.18 -0.62 -13.94
CA LYS A 168 -7.76 -0.45 -13.63
C LYS A 168 -6.97 0.31 -14.71
N ALA A 169 -7.40 0.25 -15.98
CA ALA A 169 -6.73 0.95 -17.07
C ALA A 169 -6.94 2.47 -16.97
N ASN A 170 -8.10 2.87 -16.48
CA ASN A 170 -8.49 4.25 -16.24
C ASN A 170 -8.32 4.69 -14.77
N ALA A 171 -7.75 3.84 -13.91
CA ALA A 171 -7.56 4.10 -12.49
C ALA A 171 -6.97 5.48 -12.21
N MET A 172 -7.47 6.13 -11.18
CA MET A 172 -6.84 7.31 -10.61
C MET A 172 -5.47 6.93 -10.06
N GLU A 173 -4.48 7.81 -10.24
CA GLU A 173 -3.14 7.61 -9.71
C GLU A 173 -2.83 8.70 -8.69
N LEU A 174 -2.09 8.36 -7.64
CA LEU A 174 -1.64 9.32 -6.63
C LEU A 174 -0.14 9.56 -6.72
N ASN A 175 0.28 10.78 -6.42
CA ASN A 175 1.68 11.02 -6.08
C ASN A 175 1.97 10.52 -4.66
N THR A 176 3.22 10.18 -4.40
CA THR A 176 3.69 9.70 -3.09
C THR A 176 5.14 10.13 -2.91
N TYR A 177 5.51 10.54 -1.70
CA TYR A 177 6.83 11.09 -1.39
C TYR A 177 7.45 10.44 -0.15
N ASN A 178 8.77 10.55 -0.04
CA ASN A 178 9.48 10.27 1.20
C ASN A 178 8.97 11.23 2.28
N ALA A 179 8.60 10.68 3.43
CA ALA A 179 7.96 11.46 4.49
C ALA A 179 8.81 12.68 4.91
N GLY A 180 8.22 13.87 4.87
CA GLY A 180 8.91 15.12 5.20
C GLY A 180 9.89 15.61 4.14
N GLN A 181 9.93 14.98 2.95
CA GLN A 181 10.69 15.42 1.79
C GLN A 181 9.76 15.55 0.58
N PRO A 182 9.02 16.68 0.48
CA PRO A 182 8.18 16.97 -0.67
C PRO A 182 8.99 16.82 -1.97
N ASP A 183 8.35 16.27 -3.00
CA ASP A 183 8.94 16.03 -4.33
C ASP A 183 10.00 14.92 -4.43
N ASN A 184 10.35 14.22 -3.34
CA ASN A 184 11.20 13.03 -3.42
C ASN A 184 10.36 11.75 -3.50
N PRO A 185 10.23 11.08 -4.66
CA PRO A 185 9.35 9.91 -4.81
C PRO A 185 9.95 8.60 -4.29
N ILE A 186 11.14 8.64 -3.68
CA ILE A 186 11.88 7.44 -3.23
C ILE A 186 11.65 7.22 -1.73
N PHE A 187 10.94 6.16 -1.37
CA PHE A 187 10.80 5.73 0.03
C PHE A 187 11.97 4.87 0.43
N VAL A 188 12.29 4.92 1.72
CA VAL A 188 13.40 4.19 2.32
C VAL A 188 12.85 3.17 3.31
N LEU A 189 13.19 1.90 3.08
CA LEU A 189 13.02 0.80 4.01
C LEU A 189 14.29 0.68 4.86
N ASN A 190 14.15 0.85 6.16
CA ASN A 190 15.25 0.70 7.13
C ASN A 190 14.96 -0.43 8.12
N LYS A 191 16.02 -0.94 8.75
CA LYS A 191 15.98 -1.92 9.85
C LYS A 191 15.35 -1.29 11.09
N GLY A 192 14.59 -2.10 11.82
CA GLY A 192 14.00 -1.72 13.10
C GLY A 192 12.58 -1.19 12.94
N GLU A 193 11.93 -1.00 14.08
CA GLU A 193 10.62 -0.36 14.15
C GLU A 193 10.74 1.14 13.89
N SER A 194 9.69 1.73 13.32
CA SER A 194 9.57 3.17 13.15
C SER A 194 9.60 3.89 14.49
N THR A 195 10.22 5.06 14.50
CA THR A 195 10.23 6.00 15.64
C THR A 195 9.33 7.21 15.40
N GLY A 196 8.66 7.28 14.24
CA GLY A 196 7.79 8.41 13.88
C GLY A 196 6.50 8.50 14.72
N PHE A 197 6.02 7.36 15.21
CA PHE A 197 4.82 7.26 16.04
C PHE A 197 5.01 6.18 17.13
N PRO A 198 4.33 6.29 18.28
CA PRO A 198 4.28 5.19 19.25
C PRO A 198 3.55 3.99 18.65
N ILE A 199 4.12 2.80 18.79
CA ILE A 199 3.56 1.54 18.28
C ILE A 199 2.96 0.77 19.46
N PRO A 200 1.66 0.42 19.43
CA PRO A 200 1.01 -0.31 20.51
C PRO A 200 1.45 -1.78 20.51
N ASP A 201 1.44 -2.43 21.67
CA ASP A 201 1.93 -3.81 21.84
C ASP A 201 1.22 -4.82 20.91
N PHE A 202 -0.06 -4.60 20.59
CA PHE A 202 -0.81 -5.51 19.71
C PHE A 202 -0.33 -5.49 18.25
N ALA A 203 0.41 -4.46 17.84
CA ALA A 203 0.95 -4.30 16.49
C ALA A 203 2.45 -4.65 16.42
N ARG A 204 3.00 -5.28 17.47
CA ARG A 204 4.41 -5.66 17.58
C ARG A 204 4.53 -7.18 17.62
N HIS A 205 5.51 -7.71 16.89
CA HIS A 205 5.69 -9.16 16.73
C HIS A 205 7.13 -9.63 17.05
N PRO A 206 7.81 -9.12 18.10
CA PRO A 206 9.23 -9.38 18.34
C PRO A 206 9.57 -10.83 18.68
N ASP A 207 8.62 -11.58 19.26
CA ASP A 207 8.82 -12.99 19.66
C ASP A 207 8.53 -13.97 18.51
N GLU A 208 7.84 -13.52 17.46
CA GLU A 208 7.36 -14.35 16.36
C GLU A 208 8.15 -14.11 15.07
N ALA A 209 8.42 -12.84 14.76
CA ALA A 209 9.09 -12.43 13.54
C ALA A 209 10.59 -12.73 13.54
N TRP A 210 11.13 -12.93 12.33
CA TRP A 210 12.57 -13.05 12.13
C TRP A 210 13.29 -11.73 12.34
N SER A 211 12.76 -10.67 11.72
CA SER A 211 13.25 -9.30 11.76
C SER A 211 12.12 -8.32 11.49
N VAL A 212 12.38 -7.03 11.71
CA VAL A 212 11.47 -5.93 11.39
C VAL A 212 12.22 -4.85 10.62
N GLY A 213 11.54 -4.28 9.64
CA GLY A 213 11.92 -3.02 9.02
C GLY A 213 10.75 -2.05 9.01
N HIS A 214 11.03 -0.80 8.68
CA HIS A 214 10.00 0.21 8.51
C HIS A 214 10.25 1.10 7.30
N LEU A 215 9.15 1.61 6.75
CA LEU A 215 9.16 2.69 5.76
C LEU A 215 8.03 3.67 6.07
N SER A 216 8.19 4.90 5.60
CA SER A 216 7.17 5.94 5.71
C SER A 216 6.92 6.56 4.33
N VAL A 217 5.65 6.77 4.01
CA VAL A 217 5.21 7.33 2.74
C VAL A 217 4.28 8.50 3.02
N GLU A 218 4.59 9.67 2.47
CA GLU A 218 3.69 10.80 2.45
C GLU A 218 2.80 10.76 1.20
N ILE A 219 1.49 10.87 1.40
CA ILE A 219 0.52 10.85 0.31
C ILE A 219 0.49 12.22 -0.37
N GLY A 220 0.59 12.25 -1.70
CA GLY A 220 0.49 13.46 -2.50
C GLY A 220 -0.86 13.62 -3.18
N ALA A 221 -1.02 14.73 -3.90
CA ALA A 221 -2.21 15.01 -4.70
C ALA A 221 -2.45 13.94 -5.79
N PRO A 222 -3.71 13.71 -6.18
CA PRO A 222 -4.05 12.92 -7.37
C PRO A 222 -3.40 13.47 -8.64
N ILE A 223 -2.94 12.58 -9.51
CA ILE A 223 -2.40 12.92 -10.83
C ILE A 223 -3.57 13.26 -11.77
N SER A 224 -3.53 14.46 -12.35
CA SER A 224 -4.53 14.90 -13.33
C SER A 224 -4.56 13.99 -14.55
N LYS A 225 -5.77 13.63 -15.00
CA LYS A 225 -6.03 12.93 -16.26
C LYS A 225 -6.10 13.88 -17.46
N GLY A 226 -5.95 15.19 -17.24
CA GLY A 226 -6.10 16.22 -18.28
C GLY A 226 -7.54 16.50 -18.70
N ASP A 227 -8.52 15.90 -18.00
CA ASP A 227 -9.95 16.13 -18.18
C ASP A 227 -10.54 16.72 -16.88
N PRO A 228 -11.00 17.99 -16.89
CA PRO A 228 -11.49 18.66 -15.69
C PRO A 228 -12.66 17.97 -14.99
N VAL A 229 -13.52 17.28 -15.75
CA VAL A 229 -14.70 16.57 -15.20
C VAL A 229 -14.24 15.30 -14.50
N VAL A 230 -13.29 14.57 -15.09
CA VAL A 230 -12.69 13.38 -14.46
C VAL A 230 -11.86 13.76 -13.24
N ASP A 231 -11.11 14.85 -13.30
CA ASP A 231 -10.29 15.33 -12.18
C ASP A 231 -11.14 15.80 -10.99
N GLU A 232 -12.28 16.44 -11.25
CA GLU A 232 -13.27 16.77 -10.21
C GLU A 232 -13.87 15.51 -9.59
N PHE A 233 -14.25 14.53 -10.42
CA PHE A 233 -14.78 13.26 -9.95
C PHE A 233 -13.76 12.48 -9.09
N ASN A 234 -12.50 12.42 -9.51
CA ASN A 234 -11.42 11.78 -8.79
C ASN A 234 -11.23 12.37 -7.38
N LYS A 235 -11.40 13.69 -7.23
CA LYS A 235 -11.38 14.33 -5.90
C LYS A 235 -12.54 13.86 -5.02
N LEU A 236 -13.74 13.71 -5.58
CA LEU A 236 -14.89 13.17 -4.83
C LEU A 236 -14.65 11.73 -4.37
N VAL A 237 -14.06 10.88 -5.23
CA VAL A 237 -13.67 9.52 -4.87
C VAL A 237 -12.66 9.53 -3.73
N MET A 238 -11.65 10.41 -3.77
CA MET A 238 -10.67 10.55 -2.69
C MET A 238 -11.28 11.02 -1.38
N GLU A 239 -12.22 11.96 -1.42
CA GLU A 239 -12.95 12.40 -0.22
C GLU A 239 -13.74 11.23 0.38
N ALA A 240 -14.46 10.48 -0.46
CA ALA A 240 -15.22 9.29 -0.06
C ALA A 240 -14.37 8.18 0.53
N PHE A 241 -13.22 7.92 -0.08
CA PHE A 241 -12.24 6.97 0.44
C PHE A 241 -11.74 7.42 1.81
N ASN A 242 -11.32 8.68 1.93
CA ASN A 242 -10.73 9.20 3.15
C ASN A 242 -11.72 9.26 4.30
N LEU A 243 -13.00 9.51 4.04
CA LEU A 243 -13.98 9.37 5.11
C LEU A 243 -14.05 7.93 5.63
N ALA A 244 -14.11 6.96 4.72
CA ALA A 244 -14.25 5.55 5.06
C ALA A 244 -13.01 4.98 5.75
N ALA A 245 -11.82 5.42 5.35
CA ALA A 245 -10.54 4.93 5.85
C ALA A 245 -9.91 5.82 6.93
N GLY A 246 -10.62 6.85 7.42
CA GLY A 246 -10.09 7.80 8.40
C GLY A 246 -8.87 8.54 7.87
N ASN A 247 -9.03 9.28 6.78
CA ASN A 247 -8.03 10.14 6.14
C ASN A 247 -6.72 9.45 5.73
N MET A 248 -6.70 8.13 5.60
CA MET A 248 -5.49 7.37 5.26
C MET A 248 -4.78 7.91 4.01
N LEU A 249 -5.53 8.21 2.94
CA LEU A 249 -5.01 8.76 1.69
C LEU A 249 -5.22 10.27 1.58
N GLN A 250 -5.37 10.98 2.68
CA GLN A 250 -5.45 12.44 2.67
C GLN A 250 -4.08 12.98 2.25
N GLU A 251 -4.08 13.97 1.35
CA GLU A 251 -2.85 14.63 0.93
C GLU A 251 -2.07 15.17 2.14
N GLY A 252 -0.77 14.92 2.13
CA GLY A 252 0.17 15.21 3.23
C GLY A 252 0.14 14.22 4.38
N ASN A 253 -0.79 13.25 4.44
CA ASN A 253 -0.77 12.23 5.49
C ASN A 253 0.43 11.29 5.31
N VAL A 254 0.94 10.79 6.43
CA VAL A 254 2.09 9.88 6.44
C VAL A 254 1.60 8.50 6.85
N LEU A 255 1.75 7.55 5.92
CA LEU A 255 1.56 6.13 6.18
C LEU A 255 2.90 5.56 6.65
N CYS A 256 2.93 5.04 7.86
CA CYS A 256 4.09 4.37 8.42
C CYS A 256 3.84 2.86 8.44
N TRP A 257 4.77 2.08 7.93
CA TRP A 257 4.68 0.61 7.96
C TRP A 257 5.79 0.04 8.82
N ASN A 258 5.43 -0.85 9.73
CA ASN A 258 6.35 -1.79 10.33
C ASN A 258 6.11 -3.15 9.68
N VAL A 259 7.07 -3.61 8.89
CA VAL A 259 7.00 -4.87 8.16
C VAL A 259 7.77 -5.93 8.92
N TRP A 260 7.03 -6.89 9.48
CA TRP A 260 7.59 -7.98 10.26
C TRP A 260 7.76 -9.21 9.37
N PHE A 261 9.03 -9.54 9.11
CA PHE A 261 9.41 -10.58 8.17
C PHE A 261 9.45 -11.95 8.84
N GLU A 262 9.16 -12.99 8.07
CA GLU A 262 9.60 -14.34 8.41
C GLU A 262 11.06 -14.60 8.04
N ALA A 263 11.57 -15.78 8.43
CA ALA A 263 12.92 -16.16 8.11
C ALA A 263 13.09 -16.41 6.59
N PRO A 264 14.19 -15.96 5.98
CA PRO A 264 14.46 -16.13 4.55
C PRO A 264 14.26 -17.55 4.02
N GLN A 265 13.50 -17.68 2.93
CA GLN A 265 13.30 -18.94 2.21
C GLN A 265 13.93 -18.87 0.81
N ILE A 266 14.13 -20.04 0.19
CA ILE A 266 14.48 -20.09 -1.23
C ILE A 266 13.28 -19.58 -2.04
N VAL A 267 13.55 -18.76 -3.04
CA VAL A 267 12.49 -18.27 -3.92
C VAL A 267 12.08 -19.37 -4.91
N ASP A 268 10.77 -19.58 -5.02
CA ASP A 268 10.17 -20.20 -6.18
C ASP A 268 9.77 -19.05 -7.12
N ARG A 269 10.43 -18.95 -8.28
CA ARG A 269 10.27 -17.79 -9.17
C ARG A 269 8.94 -17.82 -9.93
N ASP A 270 8.40 -19.01 -10.17
CA ASP A 270 7.09 -19.16 -10.80
C ASP A 270 6.02 -18.76 -9.80
N GLU A 271 6.12 -19.24 -8.55
CA GLU A 271 5.23 -18.81 -7.47
C GLU A 271 5.36 -17.32 -7.17
N TRP A 272 6.56 -16.73 -7.18
CA TRP A 272 6.74 -15.29 -6.99
C TRP A 272 6.00 -14.47 -8.05
N ALA A 273 6.09 -14.88 -9.32
CA ALA A 273 5.41 -14.21 -10.42
C ALA A 273 3.88 -14.34 -10.28
N ASP A 274 3.40 -15.52 -9.93
CA ASP A 274 1.99 -15.81 -9.73
C ASP A 274 1.42 -15.15 -8.47
N HIS A 275 2.23 -14.97 -7.41
CA HIS A 275 1.82 -14.38 -6.14
C HIS A 275 1.36 -12.93 -6.33
N ALA A 276 2.17 -12.11 -6.99
CA ALA A 276 1.79 -10.72 -7.28
C ALA A 276 0.53 -10.65 -8.14
N GLU A 277 0.36 -11.59 -9.07
CA GLU A 277 -0.80 -11.68 -9.95
C GLU A 277 -2.06 -12.18 -9.23
N MET A 278 -1.90 -13.08 -8.25
CA MET A 278 -2.99 -13.59 -7.42
C MET A 278 -3.64 -12.43 -6.67
N TRP A 279 -2.85 -11.59 -5.99
CA TRP A 279 -3.39 -10.43 -5.27
C TRP A 279 -4.04 -9.41 -6.23
N ARG A 280 -3.46 -9.23 -7.42
CA ARG A 280 -4.04 -8.35 -8.46
C ARG A 280 -5.40 -8.83 -8.91
N LYS A 281 -5.60 -10.13 -9.01
CA LYS A 281 -6.89 -10.72 -9.41
C LYS A 281 -7.87 -10.81 -8.25
N SER A 282 -7.39 -11.00 -7.01
CA SER A 282 -8.28 -11.12 -5.85
C SER A 282 -8.98 -9.81 -5.53
N ILE A 283 -8.29 -8.67 -5.69
CA ILE A 283 -8.90 -7.35 -5.47
C ILE A 283 -9.93 -7.01 -6.56
N ASP A 284 -9.75 -7.52 -7.78
CA ASP A 284 -10.67 -7.30 -8.91
C ASP A 284 -11.94 -8.17 -8.87
N ALA A 285 -12.14 -9.00 -7.85
CA ALA A 285 -13.18 -10.03 -7.85
C ALA A 285 -14.52 -9.66 -7.17
N ASP A 286 -14.78 -8.40 -6.77
CA ASP A 286 -16.00 -7.94 -6.04
C ASP A 286 -16.08 -8.31 -4.54
N HIS A 287 -14.99 -8.82 -4.00
CA HIS A 287 -14.84 -9.11 -2.59
C HIS A 287 -13.99 -7.97 -2.01
N GLY A 288 -14.16 -7.63 -0.72
CA GLY A 288 -13.47 -6.50 -0.07
C GLY A 288 -11.95 -6.64 -0.03
N SER A 289 -11.30 -6.26 1.09
CA SER A 289 -9.90 -6.67 1.31
C SER A 289 -9.79 -8.17 1.02
N PRO A 290 -8.73 -8.66 0.35
CA PRO A 290 -8.59 -10.08 0.08
C PRO A 290 -8.83 -10.91 1.35
N ASP A 291 -9.33 -12.14 1.21
CA ASP A 291 -9.84 -12.98 2.32
C ASP A 291 -8.74 -13.50 3.29
N GLY A 292 -7.66 -12.73 3.46
CA GLY A 292 -6.60 -13.03 4.42
C GLY A 292 -6.98 -12.68 5.86
N PRO A 293 -6.23 -13.20 6.84
CA PRO A 293 -6.46 -12.95 8.26
C PRO A 293 -5.93 -11.57 8.73
N GLY A 294 -6.09 -10.52 7.92
CA GLY A 294 -5.86 -9.13 8.33
C GLY A 294 -6.73 -8.70 9.51
N THR A 295 -6.53 -7.48 10.00
CA THR A 295 -7.29 -6.94 11.14
C THR A 295 -8.19 -5.76 10.75
N ASP A 296 -9.29 -5.59 11.49
CA ASP A 296 -10.03 -4.33 11.49
C ASP A 296 -9.14 -3.19 11.98
N PRO A 297 -9.25 -1.97 11.43
CA PRO A 297 -8.52 -0.81 11.90
C PRO A 297 -8.88 -0.45 13.34
N ARG A 298 -7.87 -0.11 14.17
CA ARG A 298 -8.04 0.21 15.61
C ARG A 298 -7.21 1.42 16.01
N TYR A 299 -7.67 2.15 17.00
CA TYR A 299 -6.89 3.19 17.65
C TYR A 299 -5.81 2.59 18.56
N TYR A 300 -4.87 3.42 19.02
CA TYR A 300 -3.78 3.02 19.91
C TYR A 300 -4.26 2.26 21.17
N ASN A 301 -5.42 2.63 21.70
CA ASN A 301 -6.02 1.99 22.88
C ASN A 301 -6.71 0.63 22.58
N GLY A 302 -6.75 0.21 21.32
CA GLY A 302 -7.39 -1.02 20.86
C GLY A 302 -8.86 -0.86 20.45
N ASP A 303 -9.48 0.32 20.65
CA ASP A 303 -10.84 0.57 20.20
C ASP A 303 -10.91 0.51 18.68
N LYS A 304 -11.96 -0.11 18.13
CA LYS A 304 -12.15 -0.17 16.68
C LYS A 304 -12.35 1.23 16.10
N PHE A 305 -11.71 1.49 14.97
CA PHE A 305 -12.04 2.64 14.14
C PHE A 305 -13.41 2.42 13.51
N VAL A 306 -14.26 3.45 13.56
CA VAL A 306 -15.59 3.44 12.93
C VAL A 306 -15.72 4.76 12.18
N ALA A 307 -15.99 4.67 10.88
CA ALA A 307 -16.23 5.85 10.05
C ALA A 307 -17.50 6.58 10.51
N SER A 308 -17.53 7.91 10.33
CA SER A 308 -18.68 8.71 10.78
C SER A 308 -19.86 8.60 9.82
N GLU A 309 -20.97 8.01 10.27
CA GLU A 309 -22.23 7.95 9.52
C GLU A 309 -22.76 9.34 9.13
N ALA A 310 -22.56 10.36 9.97
CA ALA A 310 -23.03 11.72 9.70
C ALA A 310 -22.31 12.42 8.53
N LEU A 311 -21.14 11.90 8.13
CA LEU A 311 -20.39 12.41 6.98
C LEU A 311 -20.80 11.69 5.67
N LYS A 312 -21.37 10.48 5.77
CA LYS A 312 -21.88 9.69 4.63
C LYS A 312 -22.93 10.46 3.82
N GLU A 313 -23.94 11.02 4.49
CA GLU A 313 -25.02 11.78 3.83
C GLU A 313 -24.49 13.00 3.04
N ARG A 314 -23.39 13.61 3.53
CA ARG A 314 -22.76 14.75 2.85
C ARG A 314 -22.04 14.31 1.57
N GLU A 315 -21.48 13.11 1.55
CA GLU A 315 -20.81 12.57 0.36
C GLU A 315 -21.83 12.22 -0.72
N GLU A 316 -22.90 11.52 -0.34
CA GLU A 316 -23.98 11.19 -1.26
C GLU A 316 -24.50 12.47 -1.96
N ALA A 317 -24.70 13.55 -1.19
CA ALA A 317 -25.12 14.83 -1.75
C ALA A 317 -24.11 15.43 -2.75
N LYS A 318 -22.80 15.30 -2.51
CA LYS A 318 -21.75 15.77 -3.44
C LYS A 318 -21.74 14.98 -4.74
N PHE A 319 -21.86 13.65 -4.67
CA PHE A 319 -21.96 12.82 -5.88
C PHE A 319 -23.23 13.14 -6.68
N LEU A 320 -24.37 13.32 -6.02
CA LEU A 320 -25.61 13.71 -6.70
C LEU A 320 -25.52 15.11 -7.33
N ALA A 321 -24.85 16.06 -6.68
CA ALA A 321 -24.59 17.37 -7.25
C ALA A 321 -23.70 17.28 -8.50
N PHE A 322 -22.61 16.52 -8.42
CA PHE A 322 -21.73 16.26 -9.56
C PHE A 322 -22.50 15.66 -10.76
N ILE A 323 -23.35 14.65 -10.50
CA ILE A 323 -24.18 14.04 -11.55
C ILE A 323 -25.08 15.09 -12.20
N LYS A 324 -25.76 15.91 -11.38
CA LYS A 324 -26.68 16.93 -11.86
C LYS A 324 -25.97 17.96 -12.73
N ASP A 325 -24.81 18.44 -12.30
CA ASP A 325 -24.08 19.54 -12.93
C ASP A 325 -23.43 19.12 -14.25
N HIS A 326 -22.94 17.87 -14.34
CA HIS A 326 -22.20 17.39 -15.52
C HIS A 326 -23.01 16.52 -16.48
N PHE A 327 -24.08 15.86 -16.01
CA PHE A 327 -24.87 14.93 -16.83
C PHE A 327 -26.36 15.29 -16.97
N GLY A 328 -26.83 16.36 -16.33
CA GLY A 328 -28.22 16.81 -16.40
C GLY A 328 -29.16 15.93 -15.58
N GLY A 329 -29.55 16.38 -14.39
CA GLY A 329 -30.35 15.58 -13.45
C GLY A 329 -31.86 15.61 -13.71
N GLY A 330 -32.42 14.45 -14.05
CA GLY A 330 -33.70 13.98 -13.49
C GLY A 330 -33.40 12.73 -12.66
N ILE A 331 -33.67 12.77 -11.35
CA ILE A 331 -33.57 11.60 -10.45
C ILE A 331 -34.89 10.86 -10.45
#